data_AF-A0A7V2XHL0-F1
#
_entry.id   AF-A0A7V2XHL0-F1
#
_cell.length_a   1.000
_cell.length_b   1.000
_cell.length_c   1.000
_cell.angle_alpha   90.00
_cell.angle_beta   90.00
_cell.angle_gamma   90.00
#
_symmetry.space_group_name_H-M   'P 1'
#
loop_
_entity.id
_entity.type
_entity.pdbx_description
1 polymer ?
#
loop_
_entity_poly.entity_id
_entity_poly.type
_entity_poly.pdbx_seq_one_letter_code
_entity_poly.pdbx_strand_id
1 'polypeptide(L)'
;MSTIIAVRPSTKLRGFTTIEVLVTIGVIAALLMLGSSVYRKARHAARVAVAENNLRQVATGLDLYFRRFLAYPPQGCDLATVLGPFVGDERAFTNPLTDEHRPGKTLRELYVRPHPSQVDSPHYYVTAFVSDDGSTAVVLKTGGIVEHHDGLRLPVDSPRQAAAALDLLWGRYREGGLPDDTADAGFDITDSNDVVTRVCSDVHMAALGSQFGYADGRLVDIKVTGQIGGGWFLPFGDAPCNGGETYRQESVGAGTPVTLRAEIVDPYTRSLWRRYGYPLAYTSNDSSGQVVVLRNGDEPISNKPGYSYQVGVGTLLAPYVGPNGRIAIADNEALYCFDFNPLRTRFGIDFNDLVILATATAAERPCEDN
;
A
#
# COMPACT_ATOMS: atom_id res chain seq x y z
N MET A 1 -96.47 14.02 25.46
CA MET A 1 -95.20 14.60 24.99
C MET A 1 -94.16 14.42 26.09
N SER A 2 -93.34 13.36 26.03
CA SER A 2 -92.24 13.11 26.96
C SER A 2 -90.92 13.29 26.24
N THR A 3 -90.14 14.29 26.66
CA THR A 3 -88.79 14.55 26.14
C THR A 3 -87.79 13.79 27.00
N ILE A 4 -87.11 12.81 26.40
CA ILE A 4 -85.98 12.09 27.03
C ILE A 4 -84.73 12.96 26.87
N ILE A 5 -84.16 13.42 27.98
CA ILE A 5 -82.85 14.10 28.01
C ILE A 5 -81.77 13.02 28.10
N ALA A 6 -81.02 12.81 27.02
CA ALA A 6 -79.84 11.95 27.02
C ALA A 6 -78.64 12.69 27.63
N VAL A 7 -78.24 12.31 28.84
CA VAL A 7 -76.99 12.78 29.47
C VAL A 7 -75.82 12.04 28.82
N ARG A 8 -75.01 12.74 28.02
CA ARG A 8 -73.75 12.20 27.50
C ARG A 8 -72.73 12.12 28.64
N PRO A 9 -72.10 10.96 28.91
CA PRO A 9 -71.02 10.88 29.89
C PRO A 9 -69.84 11.71 29.38
N SER A 10 -69.37 12.66 30.19
CA SER A 10 -68.13 13.38 29.90
C SER A 10 -66.96 12.43 30.19
N THR A 11 -66.32 11.94 29.14
CA THR A 11 -65.01 11.32 29.26
C THR A 11 -64.05 12.41 29.69
N LYS A 12 -63.72 12.47 30.99
CA LYS A 12 -62.64 13.33 31.49
C LYS A 12 -61.35 12.92 30.78
N LEU A 13 -60.96 13.67 29.76
CA LEU A 13 -59.63 13.59 29.17
C LEU A 13 -58.64 13.94 30.28
N ARG A 14 -57.98 12.94 30.83
CA ARG A 14 -56.87 13.13 31.77
C ARG A 14 -55.72 13.77 30.98
N GLY A 15 -55.42 15.02 31.29
CA GLY A 15 -54.23 15.70 30.74
C GLY A 15 -52.96 15.08 31.32
N PHE A 16 -51.93 14.95 30.50
CA PHE A 16 -50.60 14.53 30.93
C PHE A 16 -49.97 15.56 31.86
N THR A 17 -49.25 15.09 32.88
CA THR A 17 -48.44 15.97 33.72
C THR A 17 -47.14 16.35 32.99
N THR A 18 -46.62 17.54 33.25
CA THR A 18 -45.31 17.97 32.70
C THR A 18 -44.19 17.00 33.09
N ILE A 19 -44.28 16.39 34.26
CA ILE A 19 -43.31 15.41 34.76
C ILE A 19 -43.33 14.13 33.91
N GLU A 20 -44.51 13.58 33.59
CA GLU A 20 -44.62 12.37 32.74
C GLU A 20 -44.01 12.59 31.35
N VAL A 21 -44.25 13.76 30.74
CA VAL A 21 -43.65 14.10 29.45
C VAL A 21 -42.13 14.25 29.57
N LEU A 22 -41.64 14.90 30.62
CA LEU A 22 -40.22 15.08 30.87
C LEU A 22 -39.48 13.75 31.06
N VAL A 23 -40.02 12.85 31.89
CA VAL A 23 -39.45 11.52 32.12
C VAL A 23 -39.42 10.71 30.82
N THR A 24 -40.50 10.75 30.04
CA THR A 24 -40.59 9.99 28.78
C THR A 24 -39.55 10.46 27.76
N ILE A 25 -39.39 11.77 27.57
CA ILE A 25 -38.37 12.31 26.68
C ILE A 25 -36.96 11.95 27.20
N GLY A 26 -36.75 11.99 28.52
CA GLY A 26 -35.49 11.56 29.15
C GLY A 26 -35.13 10.10 28.85
N VAL A 27 -36.10 9.18 28.96
CA VAL A 27 -35.91 7.77 28.62
C VAL A 27 -35.61 7.59 27.12
N ILE A 28 -36.37 8.25 26.24
CA ILE A 28 -36.13 8.17 24.79
C ILE A 28 -34.73 8.69 24.43
N ALA A 29 -34.31 9.81 25.01
CA ALA A 29 -32.98 10.38 24.78
C ALA A 29 -31.86 9.42 25.23
N ALA A 30 -32.01 8.79 26.40
CA ALA A 30 -31.05 7.79 26.90
C ALA A 30 -30.95 6.57 25.96
N LEU A 31 -32.08 6.05 25.49
CA LEU A 31 -32.11 4.91 24.56
C LEU A 31 -31.47 5.26 23.20
N LEU A 32 -31.73 6.46 22.66
CA LEU A 32 -31.12 6.92 21.41
C LEU A 32 -29.62 7.12 21.54
N MET A 33 -29.13 7.66 22.66
CA MET A 33 -27.70 7.84 22.91
C MET A 33 -26.96 6.50 22.89
N LEU A 34 -27.46 5.50 23.63
CA LEU A 34 -26.87 4.16 23.67
C LEU A 34 -26.94 3.45 22.31
N GLY A 35 -28.07 3.60 21.60
CA GLY A 35 -28.26 2.99 20.28
C GLY A 35 -27.38 3.57 19.18
N SER A 36 -27.04 4.87 19.27
CA SER A 36 -26.34 5.59 18.19
C SER A 36 -24.97 4.99 17.84
N SER A 37 -24.19 4.56 18.83
CA SER A 37 -22.87 3.99 18.62
C SER A 37 -22.93 2.61 17.95
N VAL A 38 -23.86 1.78 18.39
CA VAL A 38 -24.09 0.44 17.83
C VAL A 38 -24.62 0.54 16.40
N TYR A 39 -25.53 1.48 16.14
CA TYR A 39 -26.09 1.71 14.82
C TYR A 39 -25.04 2.13 13.78
N ARG A 40 -24.08 3.01 14.16
CA ARG A 40 -22.99 3.41 13.26
C ARG A 40 -22.11 2.22 12.86
N LYS A 41 -21.74 1.37 13.82
CA LYS A 41 -20.95 0.14 13.55
C LYS A 41 -21.70 -0.82 12.63
N ALA A 42 -22.99 -1.07 12.91
CA ALA A 42 -23.82 -1.94 12.10
C ALA A 42 -23.96 -1.43 10.65
N ARG A 43 -24.17 -0.12 10.48
CA ARG A 43 -24.24 0.51 9.16
C ARG A 43 -22.93 0.41 8.40
N HIS A 44 -21.80 0.61 9.08
CA HIS A 44 -20.48 0.46 8.46
C HIS A 44 -20.24 -0.98 8.00
N ALA A 45 -20.48 -1.97 8.87
CA ALA A 45 -20.38 -3.39 8.51
C ALA A 45 -21.29 -3.76 7.32
N ALA A 46 -22.50 -3.23 7.26
CA ALA A 46 -23.40 -3.43 6.12
C ALA A 46 -22.85 -2.84 4.81
N ARG A 47 -22.23 -1.64 4.87
CA ARG A 47 -21.58 -1.03 3.71
C ARG A 47 -20.39 -1.85 3.23
N VAL A 48 -19.57 -2.38 4.14
CA VAL A 48 -18.45 -3.27 3.83
C VAL A 48 -18.95 -4.54 3.14
N ALA A 49 -19.99 -5.19 3.68
CA ALA A 49 -20.58 -6.38 3.08
C ALA A 49 -21.10 -6.13 1.65
N VAL A 50 -21.68 -4.95 1.40
CA VAL A 50 -22.09 -4.54 0.05
C VAL A 50 -20.88 -4.28 -0.84
N ALA A 51 -19.83 -3.61 -0.35
CA ALA A 51 -18.59 -3.37 -1.10
C ALA A 51 -17.94 -4.68 -1.54
N GLU A 52 -17.89 -5.68 -0.66
CA GLU A 52 -17.35 -7.00 -1.02
C GLU A 52 -18.18 -7.69 -2.10
N ASN A 53 -19.51 -7.67 -1.99
CA ASN A 53 -20.38 -8.26 -3.00
C ASN A 53 -20.20 -7.56 -4.35
N ASN A 54 -20.18 -6.23 -4.35
CA ASN A 54 -19.94 -5.41 -5.53
C ASN A 54 -18.60 -5.80 -6.20
N LEU A 55 -17.49 -5.91 -5.44
CA LEU A 55 -16.21 -6.33 -6.01
C LEU A 55 -16.19 -7.78 -6.51
N ARG A 56 -16.94 -8.71 -5.90
CA ARG A 56 -17.09 -10.07 -6.43
C ARG A 56 -17.79 -10.07 -7.79
N GLN A 57 -18.76 -9.18 -8.00
CA GLN A 57 -19.41 -9.00 -9.31
C GLN A 57 -18.44 -8.38 -10.32
N VAL A 58 -17.67 -7.36 -9.92
CA VAL A 58 -16.61 -6.77 -10.76
C VAL A 58 -15.56 -7.82 -11.15
N ALA A 59 -15.14 -8.68 -10.21
CA ALA A 59 -14.21 -9.78 -10.46
C ALA A 59 -14.74 -10.75 -11.52
N THR A 60 -16.02 -11.12 -11.42
CA THR A 60 -16.69 -11.95 -12.43
C THR A 60 -16.71 -11.25 -13.80
N GLY A 61 -16.99 -9.94 -13.83
CA GLY A 61 -16.94 -9.14 -15.05
C GLY A 61 -15.54 -9.11 -15.68
N LEU A 62 -14.49 -8.99 -14.87
CA LEU A 62 -13.09 -9.01 -15.32
C LEU A 62 -12.70 -10.39 -15.90
N ASP A 63 -13.12 -11.49 -15.28
CA ASP A 63 -12.90 -12.85 -15.81
C ASP A 63 -13.60 -13.05 -17.17
N LEU A 64 -14.85 -12.63 -17.28
CA LEU A 64 -15.59 -12.69 -18.56
C LEU A 64 -14.95 -11.81 -19.65
N TYR A 65 -14.49 -10.61 -19.27
CA TYR A 65 -13.76 -9.72 -20.17
C TYR A 65 -12.46 -10.37 -20.65
N PHE A 66 -11.67 -10.92 -19.72
CA PHE A 66 -10.40 -11.59 -20.03
C PHE A 66 -10.61 -12.79 -20.95
N ARG A 67 -11.62 -13.64 -20.69
CA ARG A 67 -11.95 -14.78 -21.56
C ARG A 67 -12.32 -14.36 -22.98
N ARG A 68 -12.95 -13.18 -23.14
CA ARG A 68 -13.38 -12.67 -24.46
C ARG A 68 -12.24 -11.99 -25.23
N PHE A 69 -11.42 -11.21 -24.54
CA PHE A 69 -10.42 -10.33 -25.17
C PHE A 69 -8.97 -10.78 -24.95
N LEU A 70 -8.75 -11.84 -24.16
CA LEU A 70 -7.45 -12.38 -23.77
C LEU A 70 -6.53 -11.32 -23.14
N ALA A 71 -7.13 -10.31 -22.51
CA ALA A 71 -6.44 -9.21 -21.86
C ALA A 71 -7.34 -8.59 -20.79
N TYR A 72 -6.74 -8.05 -19.74
CA TYR A 72 -7.42 -7.19 -18.79
C TYR A 72 -7.73 -5.80 -19.41
N PRO A 73 -8.77 -5.09 -18.93
CA PRO A 73 -9.08 -3.73 -19.37
C PRO A 73 -7.85 -2.79 -19.35
N PRO A 74 -7.72 -1.85 -20.29
CA PRO A 74 -6.59 -0.91 -20.33
C PRO A 74 -6.47 -0.05 -19.07
N GLN A 75 -5.24 0.30 -18.69
CA GLN A 75 -4.98 1.18 -17.55
C GLN A 75 -5.70 2.53 -17.71
N GLY A 76 -6.33 3.01 -16.64
CA GLY A 76 -7.04 4.29 -16.63
C GLY A 76 -8.38 4.31 -17.37
N CYS A 77 -8.85 3.16 -17.89
CA CYS A 77 -10.19 3.04 -18.44
C CYS A 77 -11.26 3.16 -17.35
N ASP A 78 -12.48 3.51 -17.77
CA ASP A 78 -13.63 3.42 -16.89
C ASP A 78 -14.14 1.96 -16.84
N LEU A 79 -13.84 1.27 -15.74
CA LEU A 79 -14.24 -0.12 -15.54
C LEU A 79 -15.76 -0.31 -15.60
N ALA A 80 -16.56 0.67 -15.15
CA ALA A 80 -18.02 0.57 -15.23
C ALA A 80 -18.49 0.50 -16.69
N THR A 81 -17.93 1.37 -17.53
CA THR A 81 -18.22 1.37 -18.98
C THR A 81 -17.72 0.10 -19.66
N VAL A 82 -16.49 -0.33 -19.36
CA VAL A 82 -15.86 -1.49 -20.04
C VAL A 82 -16.47 -2.82 -19.60
N LEU A 83 -16.81 -2.95 -18.33
CA LEU A 83 -17.35 -4.19 -17.75
C LEU A 83 -18.88 -4.22 -17.74
N GLY A 84 -19.58 -3.11 -18.00
CA GLY A 84 -21.04 -3.04 -18.03
C GLY A 84 -21.73 -4.13 -18.86
N PRO A 85 -21.23 -4.54 -20.05
CA PRO A 85 -21.80 -5.66 -20.79
C PRO A 85 -21.71 -7.03 -20.08
N PHE A 86 -20.83 -7.16 -19.09
CA PHE A 86 -20.55 -8.39 -18.36
C PHE A 86 -21.11 -8.38 -16.93
N VAL A 87 -21.40 -7.19 -16.39
CA VAL A 87 -21.94 -6.98 -15.04
C VAL A 87 -23.30 -6.32 -15.17
N GLY A 88 -24.37 -7.09 -14.91
CA GLY A 88 -25.75 -6.66 -15.16
C GLY A 88 -26.30 -5.59 -14.22
N ASP A 89 -25.61 -5.28 -13.11
CA ASP A 89 -26.01 -4.25 -12.15
C ASP A 89 -24.95 -3.15 -12.08
N GLU A 90 -25.31 -1.92 -12.48
CA GLU A 90 -24.43 -0.75 -12.43
C GLU A 90 -24.00 -0.40 -11.00
N ARG A 91 -24.82 -0.76 -10.00
CA ARG A 91 -24.50 -0.54 -8.58
C ARG A 91 -23.28 -1.31 -8.11
N ALA A 92 -22.90 -2.38 -8.81
CA ALA A 92 -21.67 -3.11 -8.55
C ALA A 92 -20.42 -2.25 -8.71
N PHE A 93 -20.51 -1.16 -9.49
CA PHE A 93 -19.40 -0.23 -9.70
C PHE A 93 -19.41 0.97 -8.75
N THR A 94 -20.44 1.10 -7.91
CA THR A 94 -20.54 2.19 -6.92
C THR A 94 -19.88 1.77 -5.61
N ASN A 95 -19.02 2.64 -5.07
CA ASN A 95 -18.36 2.52 -3.79
C ASN A 95 -19.34 2.85 -2.66
N PRO A 96 -19.78 1.86 -1.85
CA PRO A 96 -20.74 2.09 -0.77
C PRO A 96 -20.08 2.60 0.52
N LEU A 97 -18.73 2.67 0.57
CA LEU A 97 -17.97 3.17 1.73
C LEU A 97 -17.92 4.70 1.80
N THR A 98 -18.22 5.36 0.67
CA THR A 98 -18.28 6.82 0.50
C THR A 98 -19.62 7.22 -0.13
N ASP A 99 -19.88 8.51 -0.24
CA ASP A 99 -20.99 9.07 -1.02
C ASP A 99 -20.56 9.28 -2.49
N GLU A 100 -20.30 8.17 -3.19
CA GLU A 100 -19.87 8.22 -4.59
C GLU A 100 -21.04 8.56 -5.52
N HIS A 101 -20.99 9.78 -6.09
CA HIS A 101 -22.05 10.28 -6.97
C HIS A 101 -21.99 9.73 -8.40
N ARG A 102 -20.83 9.25 -8.84
CA ARG A 102 -20.61 8.69 -10.19
C ARG A 102 -20.11 7.26 -10.06
N PRO A 103 -20.91 6.24 -10.42
CA PRO A 103 -20.46 4.85 -10.41
C PRO A 103 -19.13 4.69 -11.16
N GLY A 104 -18.22 3.90 -10.59
CA GLY A 104 -16.94 3.55 -11.21
C GLY A 104 -15.83 4.58 -11.05
N LYS A 105 -16.06 5.76 -10.46
CA LYS A 105 -15.01 6.77 -10.28
C LYS A 105 -13.86 6.23 -9.40
N THR A 106 -14.17 5.70 -8.21
CA THR A 106 -13.20 5.10 -7.30
C THR A 106 -12.48 3.94 -7.98
N LEU A 107 -13.23 3.04 -8.62
CA LEU A 107 -12.65 1.88 -9.29
C LEU A 107 -11.67 2.28 -10.39
N ARG A 108 -12.02 3.27 -11.22
CA ARG A 108 -11.14 3.80 -12.27
C ARG A 108 -9.87 4.41 -11.69
N GLU A 109 -9.99 5.15 -10.60
CA GLU A 109 -8.86 5.83 -9.95
C GLU A 109 -7.92 4.83 -9.26
N LEU A 110 -8.46 3.73 -8.75
CA LEU A 110 -7.75 2.70 -8.00
C LEU A 110 -7.35 1.48 -8.84
N TYR A 111 -7.80 1.40 -10.09
CA TYR A 111 -7.50 0.27 -10.97
C TYR A 111 -6.04 0.25 -11.37
N VAL A 112 -5.39 -0.89 -11.15
CA VAL A 112 -4.06 -1.24 -11.67
C VAL A 112 -4.25 -2.44 -12.56
N ARG A 113 -3.87 -2.29 -13.83
CA ARG A 113 -3.95 -3.36 -14.82
C ARG A 113 -2.97 -4.49 -14.44
N PRO A 114 -3.46 -5.73 -14.26
CA PRO A 114 -2.57 -6.87 -14.04
C PRO A 114 -1.63 -7.10 -15.23
N HIS A 115 -0.37 -7.40 -14.92
CA HIS A 115 0.62 -7.81 -15.92
C HIS A 115 0.27 -9.21 -16.45
N PRO A 116 0.56 -9.55 -17.72
CA PRO A 116 0.30 -10.90 -18.26
C PRO A 116 0.87 -12.05 -17.42
N SER A 117 2.00 -11.85 -16.74
CA SER A 117 2.60 -12.84 -15.83
C SER A 117 1.84 -13.02 -14.50
N GLN A 118 0.87 -12.15 -14.20
CA GLN A 118 0.06 -12.18 -12.97
C GLN A 118 -1.33 -12.78 -13.20
N VAL A 119 -1.69 -13.10 -14.45
CA VAL A 119 -3.04 -13.58 -14.81
C VAL A 119 -3.37 -14.89 -14.10
N ASP A 120 -2.43 -15.83 -14.11
CA ASP A 120 -2.58 -17.15 -13.49
C ASP A 120 -2.11 -17.20 -12.03
N SER A 121 -1.63 -16.07 -11.52
CA SER A 121 -1.09 -15.97 -10.16
C SER A 121 -2.11 -15.24 -9.28
N PRO A 122 -2.68 -15.88 -8.26
CA PRO A 122 -3.61 -15.21 -7.36
C PRO A 122 -2.90 -14.14 -6.51
N HIS A 123 -3.68 -13.30 -5.84
CA HIS A 123 -3.22 -12.33 -4.83
C HIS A 123 -2.55 -11.03 -5.31
N TYR A 124 -2.49 -10.74 -6.61
CA TYR A 124 -2.02 -9.42 -7.07
C TYR A 124 -3.15 -8.40 -7.02
N TYR A 125 -2.89 -7.22 -6.47
CA TYR A 125 -3.82 -6.10 -6.47
C TYR A 125 -4.37 -5.78 -7.86
N VAL A 126 -5.67 -5.49 -7.94
CA VAL A 126 -6.35 -5.08 -9.18
C VAL A 126 -7.07 -3.75 -9.00
N THR A 127 -7.91 -3.63 -7.98
CA THR A 127 -8.66 -2.40 -7.66
C THR A 127 -9.23 -2.49 -6.25
N ALA A 128 -9.88 -1.44 -5.76
CA ALA A 128 -10.48 -1.41 -4.44
C ALA A 128 -11.66 -0.43 -4.34
N PHE A 129 -12.43 -0.57 -3.26
CA PHE A 129 -13.26 0.46 -2.68
C PHE A 129 -12.62 0.95 -1.39
N VAL A 130 -12.59 2.26 -1.17
CA VAL A 130 -11.94 2.88 -0.01
C VAL A 130 -12.91 3.88 0.64
N SER A 131 -12.88 3.98 1.97
CA SER A 131 -13.65 4.98 2.72
C SER A 131 -13.09 6.40 2.57
N ASP A 132 -13.92 7.41 2.83
CA ASP A 132 -13.51 8.83 2.72
C ASP A 132 -12.33 9.21 3.62
N ASP A 133 -12.16 8.52 4.74
CA ASP A 133 -11.08 8.74 5.70
C ASP A 133 -9.86 7.83 5.45
N GLY A 134 -9.89 6.99 4.42
CA GLY A 134 -8.80 6.09 4.05
C GLY A 134 -8.53 5.00 5.08
N SER A 135 -9.43 4.81 6.06
CA SER A 135 -9.26 3.86 7.15
C SER A 135 -9.74 2.44 6.82
N THR A 136 -10.65 2.32 5.86
CA THR A 136 -11.26 1.06 5.43
C THR A 136 -11.06 0.88 3.94
N ALA A 137 -10.62 -0.31 3.53
CA ALA A 137 -10.55 -0.70 2.13
C ALA A 137 -11.14 -2.10 1.93
N VAL A 138 -11.87 -2.28 0.84
CA VAL A 138 -12.22 -3.60 0.31
C VAL A 138 -11.50 -3.75 -1.02
N VAL A 139 -10.71 -4.79 -1.16
CA VAL A 139 -9.68 -4.93 -2.17
C VAL A 139 -10.00 -6.12 -3.05
N LEU A 140 -9.91 -5.92 -4.37
CA LEU A 140 -9.97 -6.99 -5.36
C LEU A 140 -8.56 -7.33 -5.82
N LYS A 141 -8.23 -8.62 -5.78
CA LYS A 141 -6.99 -9.20 -6.26
C LYS A 141 -7.23 -10.16 -7.44
N THR A 142 -6.17 -10.49 -8.18
CA THR A 142 -6.18 -11.54 -9.20
C THR A 142 -6.64 -12.88 -8.60
N GLY A 143 -7.22 -13.74 -9.43
CA GLY A 143 -7.94 -14.93 -8.96
C GLY A 143 -9.33 -14.62 -8.38
N GLY A 144 -9.80 -13.37 -8.46
CA GLY A 144 -11.13 -12.98 -7.98
C GLY A 144 -11.26 -12.92 -6.46
N ILE A 145 -10.14 -12.78 -5.76
CA ILE A 145 -10.07 -12.74 -4.31
C ILE A 145 -10.48 -11.35 -3.82
N VAL A 146 -11.43 -11.30 -2.89
CA VAL A 146 -11.91 -10.05 -2.28
C VAL A 146 -11.62 -10.08 -0.79
N GLU A 147 -10.91 -9.06 -0.29
CA GLU A 147 -10.51 -8.93 1.11
C GLU A 147 -10.92 -7.57 1.67
N HIS A 148 -11.37 -7.55 2.93
CA HIS A 148 -11.65 -6.34 3.69
C HIS A 148 -10.54 -6.07 4.69
N HIS A 149 -10.11 -4.81 4.76
CA HIS A 149 -9.05 -4.30 5.63
C HIS A 149 -9.52 -3.04 6.37
N ASP A 150 -9.29 -3.00 7.68
CA ASP A 150 -9.58 -1.87 8.57
C ASP A 150 -8.30 -1.30 9.19
N GLY A 151 -8.37 -0.07 9.72
CA GLY A 151 -7.27 0.55 10.46
C GLY A 151 -6.14 1.08 9.57
N LEU A 152 -6.41 1.24 8.27
CA LEU A 152 -5.47 1.75 7.30
C LEU A 152 -5.24 3.26 7.47
N ARG A 153 -4.15 3.76 6.87
CA ARG A 153 -3.86 5.20 6.78
C ARG A 153 -3.54 5.56 5.34
N LEU A 154 -4.53 5.36 4.47
CA LEU A 154 -4.35 5.63 3.05
C LEU A 154 -4.38 7.14 2.78
N PRO A 155 -3.57 7.62 1.82
CA PRO A 155 -3.61 9.01 1.39
C PRO A 155 -4.94 9.29 0.67
N VAL A 156 -5.87 9.94 1.37
CA VAL A 156 -7.22 10.27 0.87
C VAL A 156 -7.23 11.41 -0.16
N ASP A 157 -6.20 12.25 -0.13
CA ASP A 157 -6.10 13.44 -0.99
C ASP A 157 -5.68 13.10 -2.43
N SER A 158 -5.22 11.86 -2.67
CA SER A 158 -4.81 11.40 -3.99
C SER A 158 -5.19 9.93 -4.20
N PRO A 159 -6.28 9.66 -4.92
CA PRO A 159 -6.69 8.30 -5.28
C PRO A 159 -5.58 7.52 -5.99
N ARG A 160 -4.71 8.15 -6.78
CA ARG A 160 -3.54 7.48 -7.37
C ARG A 160 -2.51 7.06 -6.33
N GLN A 161 -2.29 7.86 -5.29
CA GLN A 161 -1.39 7.49 -4.19
C GLN A 161 -2.01 6.39 -3.34
N ALA A 162 -3.33 6.40 -3.15
CA ALA A 162 -4.03 5.29 -2.53
C ALA A 162 -3.87 4.02 -3.37
N ALA A 163 -4.10 4.08 -4.69
CA ALA A 163 -3.89 2.95 -5.60
C ALA A 163 -2.46 2.40 -5.50
N ALA A 164 -1.46 3.28 -5.53
CA ALA A 164 -0.06 2.90 -5.37
C ALA A 164 0.19 2.28 -3.99
N ALA A 165 -0.32 2.86 -2.90
CA ALA A 165 -0.17 2.29 -1.56
C ALA A 165 -0.80 0.89 -1.47
N LEU A 166 -1.98 0.68 -2.05
CA LEU A 166 -2.69 -0.61 -2.03
C LEU A 166 -1.99 -1.64 -2.93
N ASP A 167 -1.48 -1.22 -4.08
CA ASP A 167 -0.64 -2.04 -4.98
C ASP A 167 0.73 -2.36 -4.36
N LEU A 168 1.28 -1.47 -3.53
CA LEU A 168 2.50 -1.76 -2.79
C LEU A 168 2.25 -2.69 -1.59
N LEU A 169 1.08 -2.55 -0.93
CA LEU A 169 0.64 -3.42 0.16
C LEU A 169 0.29 -4.85 -0.33
N TRP A 170 -0.29 -4.97 -1.52
CA TRP A 170 -0.92 -6.22 -1.98
C TRP A 170 -0.75 -6.55 -3.47
N GLY A 171 0.01 -5.77 -4.23
CA GLY A 171 0.40 -6.01 -5.63
C GLY A 171 1.80 -6.60 -5.78
N ARG A 172 2.51 -6.81 -4.67
CA ARG A 172 3.70 -7.67 -4.61
C ARG A 172 3.37 -9.00 -3.98
N TYR A 173 4.01 -10.04 -4.49
CA TYR A 173 4.00 -11.40 -3.96
C TYR A 173 3.95 -11.38 -2.42
N ARG A 174 2.84 -11.86 -1.87
CA ARG A 174 2.74 -12.22 -0.45
C ARG A 174 2.10 -13.60 -0.35
N GLU A 175 2.79 -14.61 -0.87
CA GLU A 175 2.68 -15.93 -0.26
C GLU A 175 3.43 -15.87 1.07
N GLY A 176 2.67 -15.63 2.14
CA GLY A 176 3.15 -15.75 3.51
C GLY A 176 4.28 -14.78 3.89
N GLY A 177 4.47 -14.58 5.19
CA GLY A 177 5.83 -14.82 5.62
C GLY A 177 6.07 -16.28 5.25
N LEU A 178 7.18 -16.57 4.56
CA LEU A 178 7.66 -17.94 4.53
C LEU A 178 7.52 -18.48 5.96
N PRO A 179 6.97 -19.69 6.15
CA PRO A 179 7.01 -20.32 7.45
C PRO A 179 8.44 -20.19 8.00
N ASP A 180 8.51 -19.99 9.30
CA ASP A 180 9.71 -19.97 10.16
C ASP A 180 10.52 -21.30 10.11
N ASP A 181 10.44 -22.04 8.99
CA ASP A 181 11.15 -23.28 8.69
C ASP A 181 12.53 -23.03 8.05
N THR A 182 12.89 -21.76 7.79
CA THR A 182 14.27 -21.37 7.42
C THR A 182 14.92 -20.54 8.51
N ALA A 183 14.82 -20.95 9.78
CA ALA A 183 15.37 -20.23 10.94
C ALA A 183 16.84 -19.78 10.78
N ASP A 184 17.59 -20.38 9.86
CA ASP A 184 18.97 -19.98 9.54
C ASP A 184 19.12 -19.07 8.30
N ALA A 185 18.17 -19.04 7.36
CA ALA A 185 18.24 -18.17 6.17
C ALA A 185 17.84 -16.74 6.50
N GLY A 186 18.75 -15.80 6.27
CA GLY A 186 18.50 -14.39 6.54
C GLY A 186 19.74 -13.54 6.40
N PHE A 187 19.61 -12.28 6.83
CA PHE A 187 20.71 -11.33 6.83
C PHE A 187 21.20 -11.06 8.25
N ASP A 188 22.51 -10.99 8.40
CA ASP A 188 23.14 -10.33 9.54
C ASP A 188 23.48 -8.90 9.11
N ILE A 189 22.92 -7.92 9.83
CA ILE A 189 23.11 -6.50 9.55
C ILE A 189 24.07 -5.95 10.61
N THR A 190 25.28 -5.59 10.18
CA THR A 190 26.32 -5.08 11.07
C THR A 190 26.04 -3.64 11.53
N ASP A 191 26.78 -3.18 12.54
CA ASP A 191 26.72 -1.79 12.99
C ASP A 191 27.21 -0.78 11.92
N SER A 192 27.89 -1.25 10.87
CA SER A 192 28.32 -0.46 9.70
C SER A 192 27.30 -0.46 8.55
N ASN A 193 26.07 -0.97 8.77
CA ASN A 193 25.03 -1.16 7.76
C ASN A 193 25.41 -2.18 6.65
N ASP A 194 26.40 -3.05 6.89
CA ASP A 194 26.67 -4.14 5.97
C ASP A 194 25.61 -5.23 6.13
N VAL A 195 25.00 -5.62 5.03
CA VAL A 195 24.00 -6.70 4.97
C VAL A 195 24.69 -7.94 4.46
N VAL A 196 24.77 -8.98 5.28
CA VAL A 196 25.54 -10.20 4.99
C VAL A 196 24.63 -11.42 5.05
N THR A 197 24.71 -12.32 4.07
CA THR A 197 23.96 -13.58 4.11
C THR A 197 24.41 -14.45 5.28
N ARG A 198 23.48 -14.92 6.11
CA ARG A 198 23.79 -15.77 7.28
C ARG A 198 24.19 -17.19 6.87
N VAL A 199 23.47 -17.73 5.88
CA VAL A 199 23.71 -19.06 5.28
C VAL A 199 23.61 -18.98 3.77
N CYS A 200 23.87 -20.11 3.10
CA CYS A 200 23.63 -20.26 1.67
C CYS A 200 22.16 -19.90 1.32
N SER A 201 21.99 -18.82 0.56
CA SER A 201 20.67 -18.20 0.34
C SER A 201 20.45 -17.80 -1.11
N ASP A 202 19.20 -17.79 -1.55
CA ASP A 202 18.80 -17.04 -2.75
C ASP A 202 18.45 -15.61 -2.32
N VAL A 203 19.04 -14.63 -2.99
CA VAL A 203 18.86 -13.20 -2.67
C VAL A 203 17.91 -12.59 -3.69
N HIS A 204 16.79 -12.07 -3.19
CA HIS A 204 15.81 -11.33 -3.95
C HIS A 204 15.93 -9.84 -3.65
N MET A 205 15.81 -8.99 -4.66
CA MET A 205 15.74 -7.54 -4.50
C MET A 205 14.50 -7.00 -5.20
N ALA A 206 13.82 -6.06 -4.56
CA ALA A 206 12.70 -5.34 -5.13
C ALA A 206 12.89 -3.84 -4.93
N ALA A 207 12.92 -3.07 -6.01
CA ALA A 207 12.84 -1.63 -5.95
C ALA A 207 11.44 -1.23 -5.49
N LEU A 208 11.34 -0.58 -4.34
CA LEU A 208 10.07 -0.15 -3.78
C LEU A 208 9.55 1.12 -4.43
N GLY A 209 10.46 2.00 -4.81
CA GLY A 209 10.16 3.27 -5.47
C GLY A 209 11.36 4.21 -5.46
N SER A 210 11.37 5.15 -6.40
CA SER A 210 12.26 6.30 -6.43
C SER A 210 11.43 7.59 -6.47
N GLN A 211 11.80 8.59 -5.67
CA GLN A 211 11.11 9.88 -5.61
C GLN A 211 12.05 11.06 -5.83
N PHE A 212 13.32 10.80 -6.17
CA PHE A 212 14.25 11.87 -6.47
C PHE A 212 13.80 12.57 -7.74
N GLY A 213 13.49 13.87 -7.68
CA GLY A 213 12.75 14.52 -8.76
C GLY A 213 12.79 16.03 -8.74
N TYR A 214 12.33 16.61 -9.85
CA TYR A 214 12.26 18.04 -10.09
C TYR A 214 10.87 18.58 -9.77
N ALA A 215 10.80 19.89 -9.47
CA ALA A 215 9.58 20.59 -9.08
C ALA A 215 8.35 20.38 -10.01
N ASP A 216 8.55 19.95 -11.25
CA ASP A 216 7.51 19.65 -12.24
C ASP A 216 7.00 18.19 -12.20
N GLY A 217 7.49 17.38 -11.26
CA GLY A 217 7.09 15.98 -11.07
C GLY A 217 7.90 14.97 -11.87
N ARG A 218 8.87 15.40 -12.69
CA ARG A 218 9.79 14.47 -13.37
C ARG A 218 10.77 13.86 -12.37
N LEU A 219 10.98 12.54 -12.46
CA LEU A 219 12.01 11.87 -11.70
C LEU A 219 13.40 12.06 -12.31
N VAL A 220 14.42 12.04 -11.46
CA VAL A 220 15.82 11.99 -11.82
C VAL A 220 16.18 10.54 -12.11
N ASP A 221 16.78 10.29 -13.28
CA ASP A 221 17.21 8.96 -13.65
C ASP A 221 18.33 8.47 -12.71
N ILE A 222 18.05 7.41 -11.96
CA ILE A 222 18.98 6.72 -11.06
C ILE A 222 19.22 5.30 -11.59
N LYS A 223 20.47 4.84 -11.59
CA LYS A 223 20.83 3.43 -11.83
C LYS A 223 21.30 2.78 -10.55
N VAL A 224 20.94 1.51 -10.39
CA VAL A 224 21.35 0.67 -9.27
C VAL A 224 22.35 -0.37 -9.77
N THR A 225 23.46 -0.48 -9.07
CA THR A 225 24.45 -1.55 -9.24
C THR A 225 24.55 -2.35 -7.94
N GLY A 226 24.56 -3.67 -8.04
CA GLY A 226 24.74 -4.58 -6.92
C GLY A 226 26.12 -5.22 -6.94
N GLN A 227 26.61 -5.59 -5.76
CA GLN A 227 27.78 -6.44 -5.60
C GLN A 227 27.44 -7.53 -4.57
N ILE A 228 27.48 -8.79 -5.00
CA ILE A 228 27.25 -9.97 -4.17
C ILE A 228 28.41 -10.93 -4.42
N GLY A 229 29.41 -10.91 -3.54
CA GLY A 229 30.65 -11.70 -3.65
C GLY A 229 31.58 -11.22 -4.77
N GLY A 230 31.13 -11.35 -6.03
CA GLY A 230 31.89 -11.05 -7.25
C GLY A 230 31.94 -9.58 -7.66
N GLY A 231 31.95 -9.33 -8.97
CA GLY A 231 31.98 -7.99 -9.56
C GLY A 231 30.65 -7.25 -9.47
N TRP A 232 30.68 -5.95 -9.78
CA TRP A 232 29.49 -5.12 -9.87
C TRP A 232 28.60 -5.53 -11.05
N PHE A 233 27.29 -5.61 -10.83
CA PHE A 233 26.29 -5.94 -11.84
C PHE A 233 25.09 -4.98 -11.75
N LEU A 234 24.20 -5.01 -12.76
CA LEU A 234 22.99 -4.19 -12.83
C LEU A 234 21.75 -5.03 -12.49
N PRO A 235 21.30 -5.10 -11.22
CA PRO A 235 20.16 -5.93 -10.83
C PRO A 235 18.88 -5.61 -11.60
N PHE A 236 18.64 -4.32 -11.90
CA PHE A 236 17.43 -3.85 -12.58
C PHE A 236 17.66 -3.51 -14.05
N GLY A 237 18.76 -3.99 -14.63
CA GLY A 237 19.14 -3.69 -16.01
C GLY A 237 19.65 -2.26 -16.21
N ASP A 238 19.67 -1.82 -17.48
CA ASP A 238 20.27 -0.54 -17.86
C ASP A 238 19.29 0.65 -17.85
N ALA A 239 18.01 0.40 -17.57
CA ALA A 239 16.99 1.43 -17.47
C ALA A 239 17.06 2.16 -16.11
N PRO A 240 16.59 3.42 -16.03
CA PRO A 240 16.42 4.11 -14.76
C PRO A 240 15.45 3.35 -13.85
N CYS A 241 15.82 3.22 -12.58
CA CYS A 241 15.00 2.56 -11.56
C CYS A 241 13.95 3.53 -11.01
N ASN A 242 12.67 3.15 -11.12
CA ASN A 242 11.54 3.97 -10.71
C ASN A 242 10.69 3.32 -9.60
N GLY A 243 10.80 2.00 -9.42
CA GLY A 243 9.98 1.19 -8.52
C GLY A 243 9.24 0.08 -9.26
N GLY A 244 9.15 -1.09 -8.62
CA GLY A 244 8.51 -2.29 -9.17
C GLY A 244 9.49 -3.25 -9.86
N GLU A 245 10.72 -2.81 -10.13
CA GLU A 245 11.77 -3.69 -10.66
C GLU A 245 12.16 -4.75 -9.61
N THR A 246 12.45 -5.97 -10.08
CA THR A 246 12.85 -7.09 -9.23
C THR A 246 14.05 -7.81 -9.81
N TYR A 247 14.82 -8.45 -8.94
CA TYR A 247 16.00 -9.23 -9.28
C TYR A 247 16.12 -10.43 -8.33
N ARG A 248 16.65 -11.55 -8.83
CA ARG A 248 16.97 -12.73 -8.04
C ARG A 248 18.37 -13.21 -8.40
N GLN A 249 19.20 -13.43 -7.37
CA GLN A 249 20.48 -14.13 -7.48
C GLN A 249 20.36 -15.44 -6.72
N GLU A 250 20.59 -16.55 -7.43
CA GLU A 250 20.59 -17.89 -6.82
C GLU A 250 21.95 -18.18 -6.17
N SER A 251 21.92 -19.05 -5.14
CA SER A 251 23.10 -19.70 -4.57
C SER A 251 24.18 -18.74 -4.07
N VAL A 252 23.77 -17.74 -3.30
CA VAL A 252 24.68 -16.80 -2.63
C VAL A 252 25.25 -17.46 -1.37
N GLY A 253 26.57 -17.69 -1.35
CA GLY A 253 27.27 -18.31 -0.22
C GLY A 253 27.08 -17.57 1.10
N ALA A 254 27.19 -18.29 2.22
CA ALA A 254 27.16 -17.71 3.55
C ALA A 254 28.30 -16.69 3.76
N GLY A 255 28.05 -15.65 4.56
CA GLY A 255 29.02 -14.59 4.82
C GLY A 255 29.24 -13.62 3.65
N THR A 256 28.41 -13.68 2.60
CA THR A 256 28.57 -12.83 1.42
C THR A 256 27.86 -11.49 1.63
N PRO A 257 28.56 -10.34 1.48
CA PRO A 257 27.93 -9.03 1.54
C PRO A 257 26.99 -8.79 0.35
N VAL A 258 25.82 -8.23 0.62
CA VAL A 258 24.87 -7.72 -0.38
C VAL A 258 24.98 -6.20 -0.38
N THR A 259 25.87 -5.69 -1.22
CA THR A 259 26.19 -4.26 -1.30
C THR A 259 25.47 -3.63 -2.48
N LEU A 260 24.78 -2.52 -2.23
CA LEU A 260 24.06 -1.77 -3.26
C LEU A 260 24.68 -0.40 -3.44
N ARG A 261 24.84 0.01 -4.69
CA ARG A 261 25.30 1.35 -5.08
C ARG A 261 24.27 1.96 -6.02
N ALA A 262 23.82 3.17 -5.71
CA ALA A 262 22.93 3.93 -6.57
C ALA A 262 23.68 5.13 -7.15
N GLU A 263 23.52 5.40 -8.45
CA GLU A 263 24.19 6.50 -9.17
C GLU A 263 23.19 7.33 -9.97
N ILE A 264 23.30 8.66 -9.86
CA ILE A 264 22.56 9.62 -10.67
C ILE A 264 23.08 9.54 -12.11
N VAL A 265 22.24 9.11 -13.05
CA VAL A 265 22.58 9.07 -14.48
C VAL A 265 21.95 10.19 -15.31
N ASP A 266 20.99 10.92 -14.75
CA ASP A 266 20.36 12.08 -15.40
C ASP A 266 21.42 13.14 -15.83
N PRO A 267 21.47 13.52 -17.12
CA PRO A 267 22.50 14.43 -17.63
C PRO A 267 22.53 15.80 -16.95
N TYR A 268 21.35 16.36 -16.64
CA TYR A 268 21.25 17.70 -16.07
C TYR A 268 21.67 17.69 -14.59
N THR A 269 21.16 16.74 -13.81
CA THR A 269 21.51 16.59 -12.39
C THR A 269 23.00 16.28 -12.23
N ARG A 270 23.56 15.42 -13.08
CA ARG A 270 25.02 15.15 -13.07
C ARG A 270 25.85 16.41 -13.31
N SER A 271 25.46 17.23 -14.29
CA SER A 271 26.14 18.50 -14.57
C SER A 271 26.09 19.44 -13.37
N LEU A 272 24.91 19.51 -12.74
CA LEU A 272 24.66 20.36 -11.58
C LEU A 272 25.49 19.89 -10.36
N TRP A 273 25.44 18.61 -10.01
CA TRP A 273 26.19 18.06 -8.88
C TRP A 273 27.70 18.23 -9.05
N ARG A 274 28.23 17.97 -10.26
CA ARG A 274 29.65 18.19 -10.57
C ARG A 274 30.07 19.64 -10.40
N ARG A 275 29.22 20.59 -10.81
CA ARG A 275 29.50 22.03 -10.65
C ARG A 275 29.68 22.41 -9.18
N TYR A 276 28.92 21.79 -8.28
CA TYR A 276 28.96 22.07 -6.84
C TYR A 276 29.84 21.09 -6.04
N GLY A 277 30.50 20.13 -6.70
CA GLY A 277 31.41 19.18 -6.05
C GLY A 277 30.70 18.08 -5.25
N TYR A 278 29.44 17.77 -5.56
CA TYR A 278 28.66 16.76 -4.84
C TYR A 278 28.85 15.34 -5.42
N PRO A 279 28.86 14.29 -4.58
CA PRO A 279 28.95 12.90 -5.04
C PRO A 279 27.77 12.50 -5.92
N LEU A 280 28.05 11.80 -7.03
CA LEU A 280 27.01 11.32 -7.95
C LEU A 280 26.44 9.95 -7.57
N ALA A 281 27.07 9.27 -6.62
CA ALA A 281 26.71 7.92 -6.23
C ALA A 281 27.02 7.69 -4.76
N TYR A 282 26.21 6.87 -4.12
CA TYR A 282 26.41 6.39 -2.76
C TYR A 282 26.31 4.87 -2.73
N THR A 283 27.07 4.25 -1.84
CA THR A 283 27.13 2.79 -1.65
C THR A 283 26.67 2.47 -0.25
N SER A 284 25.93 1.36 -0.07
CA SER A 284 25.31 1.01 1.22
C SER A 284 26.29 0.91 2.40
N ASN A 285 27.58 0.68 2.12
CA ASN A 285 28.64 0.56 3.11
C ASN A 285 29.70 1.68 3.05
N ASP A 286 29.44 2.80 2.36
CA ASP A 286 30.41 3.88 2.23
C ASP A 286 30.53 4.80 3.47
N SER A 287 29.74 4.52 4.52
CA SER A 287 29.69 5.31 5.76
C SER A 287 29.35 6.79 5.57
N SER A 288 28.82 7.18 4.41
CA SER A 288 28.43 8.57 4.11
C SER A 288 27.23 9.05 4.94
N GLY A 289 26.42 8.11 5.43
CA GLY A 289 25.12 8.37 6.04
C GLY A 289 24.02 8.71 5.05
N GLN A 290 24.28 8.55 3.74
CA GLN A 290 23.33 8.76 2.64
C GLN A 290 22.59 7.47 2.25
N VAL A 291 22.96 6.36 2.88
CA VAL A 291 22.23 5.10 2.81
C VAL A 291 21.98 4.63 4.23
N VAL A 292 20.71 4.38 4.54
CA VAL A 292 20.28 3.78 5.80
C VAL A 292 19.72 2.40 5.48
N VAL A 293 20.14 1.40 6.24
CA VAL A 293 19.57 0.06 6.18
C VAL A 293 18.68 -0.15 7.40
N LEU A 294 17.39 -0.39 7.18
CA LEU A 294 16.42 -0.66 8.24
C LEU A 294 16.19 -2.16 8.39
N ARG A 295 16.10 -2.61 9.65
CA ARG A 295 15.77 -3.97 10.06
C ARG A 295 14.47 -4.02 10.87
N ASN A 296 13.98 -5.24 11.09
CA ASN A 296 12.85 -5.49 11.96
C ASN A 296 13.07 -4.85 13.36
N GLY A 297 12.08 -4.10 13.84
CA GLY A 297 12.11 -3.38 15.12
C GLY A 297 12.67 -1.95 15.08
N ASP A 298 13.30 -1.54 13.99
CA ASP A 298 13.84 -0.17 13.85
C ASP A 298 12.73 0.90 13.85
N GLU A 299 13.11 2.13 14.17
CA GLU A 299 12.22 3.28 14.01
C GLU A 299 12.12 3.66 12.52
N PRO A 300 10.91 3.73 11.94
CA PRO A 300 10.76 4.08 10.54
C PRO A 300 11.18 5.52 10.29
N ILE A 301 11.84 5.76 9.16
CA ILE A 301 12.17 7.11 8.70
C ILE A 301 10.85 7.80 8.29
N SER A 302 10.60 9.00 8.80
CA SER A 302 9.36 9.75 8.55
C SER A 302 9.62 11.20 8.14
N ASN A 303 10.76 11.46 7.54
CA ASN A 303 11.15 12.79 7.09
C ASN A 303 10.19 13.30 6.00
N LYS A 304 9.91 14.61 6.01
CA LYS A 304 9.03 15.23 5.01
C LYS A 304 9.75 15.30 3.67
N PRO A 305 9.07 14.98 2.56
CA PRO A 305 9.67 15.09 1.24
C PRO A 305 10.06 16.54 0.92
N GLY A 306 11.11 16.71 0.10
CA GLY A 306 11.56 18.01 -0.38
C GLY A 306 10.49 18.80 -1.14
N TYR A 307 9.59 18.11 -1.86
CA TYR A 307 8.48 18.71 -2.59
C TYR A 307 7.12 18.07 -2.27
N SER A 308 6.05 18.87 -2.35
CA SER A 308 4.68 18.43 -2.00
C SER A 308 4.07 17.38 -2.94
N TYR A 309 4.64 17.16 -4.13
CA TYR A 309 4.19 16.11 -5.06
C TYR A 309 4.94 14.78 -4.88
N GLN A 310 6.09 14.78 -4.18
CA GLN A 310 6.86 13.57 -3.94
C GLN A 310 6.17 12.70 -2.89
N VAL A 311 6.25 11.40 -3.08
CA VAL A 311 5.89 10.43 -2.06
C VAL A 311 6.98 10.46 -0.98
N GLY A 312 6.60 10.72 0.28
CA GLY A 312 7.56 10.69 1.39
C GLY A 312 8.04 9.27 1.67
N VAL A 313 9.23 9.13 2.26
CA VAL A 313 9.78 7.81 2.62
C VAL A 313 8.86 7.06 3.57
N GLY A 314 8.17 7.77 4.48
CA GLY A 314 7.19 7.17 5.37
C GLY A 314 6.03 6.49 4.62
N THR A 315 5.67 6.97 3.42
CA THR A 315 4.66 6.33 2.57
C THR A 315 5.22 5.10 1.86
N LEU A 316 6.48 5.13 1.42
CA LEU A 316 7.15 3.96 0.83
C LEU A 316 7.39 2.85 1.87
N LEU A 317 7.67 3.24 3.11
CA LEU A 317 7.91 2.34 4.24
C LEU A 317 6.64 1.92 4.95
N ALA A 318 5.52 2.63 4.79
CA ALA A 318 4.26 2.33 5.48
C ALA A 318 3.82 0.85 5.41
N PRO A 319 4.00 0.11 4.29
CA PRO A 319 3.70 -1.32 4.23
C PRO A 319 4.51 -2.19 5.19
N TYR A 320 5.68 -1.69 5.59
CA TYR A 320 6.66 -2.37 6.43
C TYR A 320 6.67 -1.79 7.85
N VAL A 321 5.63 -1.05 8.26
CA VAL A 321 5.49 -0.53 9.63
C VAL A 321 4.39 -1.30 10.34
N GLY A 322 4.73 -1.95 11.44
CA GLY A 322 3.81 -2.71 12.26
C GLY A 322 2.88 -1.83 13.12
N PRO A 323 1.87 -2.43 13.77
CA PRO A 323 0.91 -1.71 14.61
C PRO A 323 1.55 -0.98 15.81
N ASN A 324 2.75 -1.41 16.22
CA ASN A 324 3.57 -0.79 17.26
C ASN A 324 4.32 0.47 16.78
N GLY A 325 4.18 0.85 15.50
CA GLY A 325 4.85 1.99 14.89
C GLY A 325 6.33 1.76 14.57
N ARG A 326 6.81 0.51 14.59
CA ARG A 326 8.18 0.11 14.23
C ARG A 326 8.22 -0.61 12.90
N ILE A 327 9.39 -0.67 12.28
CA ILE A 327 9.61 -1.52 11.10
C ILE A 327 9.26 -2.96 11.47
N ALA A 328 8.44 -3.61 10.64
CA ALA A 328 7.91 -4.95 10.79
C ALA A 328 8.13 -5.72 9.49
N ILE A 329 9.39 -6.03 9.23
CA ILE A 329 9.85 -6.91 8.15
C ILE A 329 10.29 -8.25 8.75
N ALA A 330 10.41 -9.28 7.94
CA ALA A 330 10.91 -10.57 8.41
C ALA A 330 12.41 -10.50 8.71
N ASP A 331 12.92 -11.40 9.56
CA ASP A 331 14.35 -11.40 9.98
C ASP A 331 15.31 -11.75 8.84
N ASN A 332 14.77 -12.16 7.69
CA ASN A 332 15.49 -12.41 6.46
C ASN A 332 15.39 -11.26 5.44
N GLU A 333 14.89 -10.09 5.87
CA GLU A 333 14.70 -8.92 5.03
C GLU A 333 15.53 -7.72 5.50
N ALA A 334 15.93 -6.87 4.55
CA ALA A 334 16.63 -5.61 4.80
C ALA A 334 16.12 -4.51 3.86
N LEU A 335 15.85 -3.32 4.40
CA LEU A 335 15.36 -2.16 3.65
C LEU A 335 16.48 -1.14 3.45
N TYR A 336 16.92 -0.92 2.21
CA TYR A 336 17.92 0.08 1.85
C TYR A 336 17.20 1.36 1.44
N CYS A 337 17.39 2.44 2.18
CA CYS A 337 16.85 3.76 1.91
C CYS A 337 17.99 4.71 1.53
N PHE A 338 17.96 5.23 0.31
CA PHE A 338 18.97 6.12 -0.25
C PHE A 338 18.50 7.58 -0.24
N ASP A 339 19.46 8.48 -0.10
CA ASP A 339 19.28 9.91 -0.25
C ASP A 339 20.47 10.53 -0.99
N PHE A 340 20.20 11.25 -2.08
CA PHE A 340 21.21 11.88 -2.91
C PHE A 340 21.50 13.33 -2.52
N ASN A 341 20.77 13.89 -1.57
CA ASN A 341 20.93 15.26 -1.14
C ASN A 341 22.10 15.39 -0.15
N PRO A 342 23.22 16.01 -0.54
CA PRO A 342 24.45 16.01 0.25
C PRO A 342 24.41 16.99 1.43
N LEU A 343 23.34 17.78 1.57
CA LEU A 343 23.24 18.83 2.59
C LEU A 343 22.30 18.41 3.71
N ARG A 344 22.85 18.27 4.93
CA ARG A 344 22.09 18.10 6.18
C ARG A 344 21.37 19.39 6.59
N THR A 345 20.41 19.81 5.77
CA THR A 345 19.52 20.95 6.04
C THR A 345 18.13 20.43 6.42
N ARG A 346 17.29 21.30 6.97
CA ARG A 346 15.88 21.00 7.36
C ARG A 346 14.95 20.59 6.20
N PHE A 347 15.44 20.59 4.96
CA PHE A 347 14.73 20.17 3.73
C PHE A 347 15.58 19.18 2.91
N GLY A 348 16.62 18.62 3.52
CA GLY A 348 17.72 17.99 2.82
C GLY A 348 17.53 16.49 2.63
N ILE A 349 17.54 15.77 3.75
CA ILE A 349 17.57 14.31 3.75
C ILE A 349 16.19 13.79 4.11
N ASP A 350 15.54 13.14 3.17
CA ASP A 350 14.22 12.54 3.30
C ASP A 350 14.19 11.05 2.95
N PHE A 351 15.29 10.47 2.45
CA PHE A 351 15.48 9.03 2.19
C PHE A 351 14.42 8.39 1.28
N ASN A 352 13.69 9.19 0.50
CA ASN A 352 12.71 8.71 -0.47
C ASN A 352 13.28 8.61 -1.89
N ASP A 353 14.53 9.04 -2.10
CA ASP A 353 15.14 9.12 -3.41
C ASP A 353 15.22 7.74 -4.08
N LEU A 354 15.49 6.69 -3.30
CA LEU A 354 15.36 5.31 -3.73
C LEU A 354 15.22 4.39 -2.52
N VAL A 355 14.24 3.48 -2.55
CA VAL A 355 14.08 2.45 -1.52
C VAL A 355 14.08 1.06 -2.16
N ILE A 356 14.86 0.14 -1.61
CA ILE A 356 14.97 -1.26 -2.08
C ILE A 356 14.77 -2.20 -0.90
N LEU A 357 13.93 -3.21 -1.06
CA LEU A 357 13.84 -4.35 -0.15
C LEU A 357 14.72 -5.48 -0.69
N ALA A 358 15.63 -5.99 0.14
CA ALA A 358 16.31 -7.26 -0.10
C ALA A 358 15.72 -8.34 0.81
N THR A 359 15.61 -9.56 0.29
CA THR A 359 15.12 -10.74 1.02
C THR A 359 16.08 -11.90 0.75
N ALA A 360 16.53 -12.59 1.78
CA ALA A 360 17.28 -13.84 1.67
C ALA A 360 16.37 -15.02 1.98
N THR A 361 16.32 -16.02 1.12
CA THR A 361 15.61 -17.28 1.37
C THR A 361 16.59 -18.44 1.34
N ALA A 362 16.24 -19.59 1.94
CA ALA A 362 17.09 -20.76 1.81
C ALA A 362 17.30 -21.09 0.33
N ALA A 363 18.57 -21.29 -0.08
CA ALA A 363 18.88 -21.50 -1.49
C ALA A 363 18.23 -22.79 -2.02
N GLU A 364 17.60 -22.71 -3.18
CA GLU A 364 17.04 -23.90 -3.86
C GLU A 364 18.13 -24.85 -4.36
N ARG A 365 19.35 -24.34 -4.52
CA ARG A 365 20.53 -25.07 -4.96
C ARG A 365 21.68 -24.87 -3.97
N PRO A 366 22.56 -25.87 -3.82
CA PRO A 366 23.73 -25.74 -2.97
C PRO A 366 24.63 -24.62 -3.51
N CYS A 367 25.11 -23.78 -2.60
CA CYS A 367 26.18 -22.84 -2.90
C CYS A 367 27.45 -23.63 -3.15
N GLU A 368 28.26 -23.18 -4.11
CA GLU A 368 29.62 -23.70 -4.23
C GLU A 368 30.39 -23.32 -2.96
N ASP A 369 31.16 -24.28 -2.42
CA ASP A 369 32.09 -23.99 -1.32
C ASP A 369 33.16 -23.02 -1.85
N ASN A 370 33.16 -21.79 -1.34
CA ASN A 370 34.16 -20.76 -1.67
C ASN A 370 35.58 -21.16 -1.27
#